data_AF-A0A0A1W5Z5-F1
#
_entry.id   AF-A0A0A1W5Z5-F1
#
_cell.length_a   1.000
_cell.length_b   1.000
_cell.length_c   1.000
_cell.angle_alpha   90.00
_cell.angle_beta   90.00
_cell.angle_gamma   90.00
#
_symmetry.space_group_name_H-M   'P 1'
#
loop_
_entity.id
_entity.type
_entity.pdbx_description
1 polymer ?
#
loop_
_entity_poly.entity_id
_entity_poly.type
_entity_poly.pdbx_seq_one_letter_code
_entity_poly.pdbx_strand_id
1 'polypeptide(L)'
;MDMQWLIDTAGKVGPATVALAVLAATIAQNRWNNAVARRSAAVEDQKVRLALLERRLQAIADLDQFRTKLDLRDGIDEDGLQKFNNAMDLAELVFPSAEEHMRNCHSHAFAYEESHLHVVRAAMRGDTERCAQAKQVMDARRRELDVTLSQMREIMITRARMDDVSPLPPPLAVRIGRAVWGRRF
;
A
#
# COMPACT_ATOMS: atom_id res chain seq x y z
N MET A 1 52.86 10.30 39.17
CA MET A 1 51.94 11.43 38.92
C MET A 1 51.53 11.96 40.28
N ASP A 2 52.06 13.12 40.67
CA ASP A 2 51.86 13.66 42.02
C ASP A 2 50.43 14.19 42.22
N MET A 3 49.82 13.76 43.33
CA MET A 3 48.49 14.17 43.79
C MET A 3 48.39 15.70 43.99
N GLN A 4 49.52 16.37 44.19
CA GLN A 4 49.66 17.82 44.31
C GLN A 4 49.31 18.57 43.00
N TRP A 5 49.67 18.01 41.83
CA TRP A 5 49.38 18.64 40.53
C TRP A 5 47.88 18.67 40.24
N LEU A 6 47.14 17.63 40.65
CA LEU A 6 45.68 17.57 40.53
C LEU A 6 44.98 18.61 41.42
N ILE A 7 45.51 18.87 42.62
CA ILE A 7 44.96 19.86 43.56
C ILE A 7 45.24 21.29 43.07
N ASP A 8 46.47 21.56 42.60
CA ASP A 8 46.88 22.88 42.07
C ASP A 8 46.19 23.24 40.74
N THR A 9 45.77 22.23 39.97
CA THR A 9 44.97 22.43 38.74
C THR A 9 43.49 22.54 39.04
N ALA A 10 42.96 21.79 40.02
CA ALA A 10 41.56 21.87 40.45
C ALA A 10 41.20 23.24 41.07
N GLY A 11 42.11 23.86 41.83
CA GLY A 11 41.91 25.18 42.44
C GLY A 11 41.87 26.37 41.47
N LYS A 12 42.25 26.17 40.20
CA LYS A 12 42.31 27.23 39.16
C LYS A 12 41.11 27.21 38.20
N VAL A 13 40.23 26.21 38.31
CA VAL A 13 39.02 26.13 37.50
C VAL A 13 37.93 26.98 38.17
N GLY A 14 37.83 28.24 37.75
CA GLY A 14 36.80 29.13 38.26
C GLY A 14 35.37 28.61 37.97
N PRO A 15 34.36 29.03 38.75
CA PRO A 15 32.96 28.62 38.56
C PRO A 15 32.44 28.85 37.13
N ALA A 16 32.94 29.89 36.46
CA ALA A 16 32.61 30.19 35.06
C ALA A 16 33.08 29.09 34.10
N THR A 17 34.27 28.50 34.31
CA THR A 17 34.81 27.42 33.47
C THR A 17 34.02 26.13 33.67
N VAL A 18 33.60 25.83 34.90
CA VAL A 18 32.70 24.70 35.19
C VAL A 18 31.33 24.92 34.55
N ALA A 19 30.76 26.13 34.68
CA ALA A 19 29.48 26.47 34.06
C ALA A 19 29.53 26.37 32.53
N LEU A 20 30.61 26.82 31.89
CA LEU A 20 30.81 26.69 30.44
C LEU A 20 30.96 25.23 30.01
N ALA A 21 31.66 24.40 30.79
CA ALA A 21 31.77 22.97 30.50
C ALA A 21 30.41 22.25 30.62
N VAL A 22 29.64 22.57 31.66
CA VAL A 22 28.27 22.06 31.83
C VAL A 22 27.36 22.53 30.69
N LEU A 23 27.45 23.80 30.30
CA LEU A 23 26.68 24.34 29.17
C LEU A 23 27.04 23.65 27.86
N ALA A 24 28.34 23.46 27.58
CA ALA A 24 28.82 22.78 26.39
C ALA A 24 28.36 21.31 26.35
N ALA A 25 28.45 20.60 27.47
CA ALA A 25 27.95 19.23 27.60
C ALA A 25 26.42 19.17 27.38
N THR A 26 25.67 20.11 27.95
CA THR A 26 24.21 20.18 27.78
C THR A 26 23.81 20.47 26.34
N ILE A 27 24.51 21.39 25.66
CA ILE A 27 24.29 21.69 24.24
C ILE A 27 24.60 20.46 23.37
N ALA A 28 25.70 19.76 23.64
CA ALA A 28 26.07 18.54 22.93
C ALA A 28 25.03 17.43 23.12
N GLN A 29 24.55 17.22 24.35
CA GLN A 29 23.51 16.24 24.66
C GLN A 29 22.18 16.58 23.96
N ASN A 30 21.77 17.84 23.97
CA ASN A 30 20.55 18.27 23.28
C ASN A 30 20.65 18.09 21.76
N ARG A 31 21.81 18.37 21.16
CA ARG A 31 22.06 18.11 19.73
C ARG A 31 21.98 16.63 19.41
N TRP A 32 22.55 15.78 20.27
CA TRP A 32 22.51 14.33 20.10
C TRP A 32 21.06 13.80 20.21
N ASN A 33 20.31 14.20 21.24
CA ASN A 33 18.90 13.83 21.41
C ASN A 33 18.05 14.25 20.19
N ASN A 34 18.23 15.47 19.70
CA ASN A 34 17.53 15.96 18.50
C ASN A 34 17.92 15.19 17.24
N ALA A 35 19.19 14.81 17.09
CA ALA A 35 19.64 13.99 15.97
C ALA A 35 19.05 12.58 16.03
N VAL A 36 18.98 11.97 17.22
CA VAL A 36 18.33 10.67 17.44
C VAL A 36 16.84 10.74 17.11
N ALA A 37 16.13 11.77 17.58
CA ALA A 37 14.70 11.97 17.30
C ALA A 37 14.41 12.17 15.81
N ARG A 38 15.27 12.87 15.07
CA ARG A 38 15.14 13.00 13.61
C ARG A 38 15.38 11.67 12.89
N ARG A 39 16.35 10.89 13.34
CA ARG A 39 16.62 9.56 12.77
C ARG A 39 15.48 8.59 13.05
N SER A 40 14.92 8.60 14.27
CA SER A 40 13.75 7.75 14.58
C SER A 40 12.53 8.14 13.75
N ALA A 41 12.26 9.44 13.58
CA ALA A 41 11.19 9.91 12.70
C ALA A 41 11.40 9.48 11.23
N ALA A 42 12.64 9.56 10.73
CA ALA A 42 12.97 9.09 9.38
C ALA A 42 12.81 7.57 9.21
N VAL A 43 13.15 6.79 10.24
CA VAL A 43 12.96 5.34 10.24
C VAL A 43 11.46 4.99 10.26
N GLU A 44 10.65 5.67 11.06
CA GLU A 44 9.20 5.44 11.07
C GLU A 44 8.54 5.82 9.73
N ASP A 45 8.96 6.93 9.11
CA ASP A 45 8.53 7.30 7.75
C ASP A 45 8.88 6.20 6.72
N GLN A 46 10.12 5.69 6.76
CA GLN A 46 10.54 4.59 5.88
C GLN A 46 9.72 3.32 6.08
N LYS A 47 9.36 2.97 7.32
CA LYS A 47 8.52 1.81 7.60
C LYS A 47 7.10 1.97 7.05
N VAL A 48 6.51 3.15 7.20
CA VAL A 48 5.17 3.43 6.63
C VAL A 48 5.22 3.36 5.10
N ARG A 49 6.28 3.89 4.47
CA ARG A 49 6.47 3.79 3.01
C ARG A 49 6.64 2.35 2.54
N LEU A 50 7.41 1.53 3.25
CA LEU A 50 7.55 0.10 2.96
C LEU A 50 6.21 -0.63 3.07
N ALA A 51 5.45 -0.40 4.15
CA ALA A 51 4.13 -1.01 4.32
C ALA A 51 3.14 -0.62 3.20
N LEU A 52 3.21 0.62 2.72
CA LEU A 52 2.41 1.07 1.58
C LEU A 52 2.81 0.33 0.30
N LEU A 53 4.11 0.14 0.04
CA LEU A 53 4.60 -0.59 -1.13
C LEU A 53 4.21 -2.07 -1.08
N GLU A 54 4.29 -2.71 0.08
CA GLU A 54 3.83 -4.09 0.27
C GLU A 54 2.34 -4.21 -0.06
N ARG A 55 1.50 -3.26 0.38
CA ARG A 55 0.08 -3.22 0.04
C ARG A 55 -0.17 -3.02 -1.46
N ARG A 56 0.64 -2.19 -2.13
CA ARG A 56 0.58 -2.01 -3.60
C ARG A 56 0.88 -3.31 -4.33
N LEU A 57 1.94 -4.00 -3.93
CA LEU A 57 2.34 -5.28 -4.51
C LEU A 57 1.27 -6.36 -4.28
N GLN A 58 0.66 -6.38 -3.10
CA GLN A 58 -0.44 -7.31 -2.80
C GLN A 58 -1.65 -7.07 -3.72
N ALA A 59 -2.06 -5.81 -3.91
CA ALA A 59 -3.19 -5.49 -4.77
C ALA A 59 -2.93 -5.87 -6.25
N ILE A 60 -1.68 -5.72 -6.73
CA ILE A 60 -1.28 -6.20 -8.06
C ILE A 60 -1.34 -7.73 -8.14
N ALA A 61 -0.85 -8.43 -7.11
CA ALA A 61 -0.88 -9.89 -7.07
C ALA A 61 -2.31 -10.45 -7.04
N ASP A 62 -3.21 -9.83 -6.28
CA ASP A 62 -4.62 -10.23 -6.20
C ASP A 62 -5.35 -10.00 -7.54
N LEU A 63 -5.05 -8.91 -8.24
CA LEU A 63 -5.52 -8.67 -9.61
C LEU A 63 -5.01 -9.72 -10.61
N ASP A 64 -3.75 -10.09 -10.54
CA ASP A 64 -3.16 -11.11 -11.42
C ASP A 64 -3.79 -12.49 -11.15
N GLN A 65 -4.08 -12.83 -9.89
CA GLN A 65 -4.83 -14.04 -9.54
C GLN A 65 -6.26 -14.03 -10.09
N PHE A 66 -6.96 -12.91 -9.97
CA PHE A 66 -8.30 -12.76 -10.53
C PHE A 66 -8.31 -12.94 -12.05
N ARG A 67 -7.35 -12.32 -12.75
CA ARG A 67 -7.18 -12.50 -14.20
C ARG A 67 -6.92 -13.95 -14.58
N THR A 68 -6.11 -14.66 -13.81
CA THR A 68 -5.85 -16.09 -14.02
C THR A 68 -7.13 -16.91 -13.91
N LYS A 69 -8.03 -16.58 -12.95
CA LYS A 69 -9.33 -17.26 -12.83
C LYS A 69 -10.27 -16.96 -14.00
N LEU A 70 -10.28 -15.72 -14.51
CA LEU A 70 -11.02 -15.36 -15.72
C LEU A 70 -10.59 -16.17 -16.96
N ASP A 71 -9.32 -16.54 -17.05
CA ASP A 71 -8.79 -17.35 -18.16
C ASP A 71 -9.19 -18.82 -18.11
N LEU A 72 -9.43 -19.35 -16.91
CA LEU A 72 -9.82 -20.75 -16.71
C LEU A 72 -11.26 -21.06 -17.17
N ARG A 73 -12.08 -20.03 -17.47
CA ARG A 73 -13.46 -20.14 -17.99
C ARG A 73 -14.44 -20.91 -17.10
N ASP A 74 -14.06 -21.28 -15.88
CA ASP A 74 -14.90 -22.01 -14.92
C ASP A 74 -15.85 -21.08 -14.12
N GLY A 75 -15.94 -19.81 -14.53
CA GLY A 75 -16.62 -18.76 -13.78
C GLY A 75 -15.72 -18.13 -12.72
N ILE A 76 -16.20 -17.04 -12.11
CA ILE A 76 -15.55 -16.43 -10.95
C ILE A 76 -16.16 -17.08 -9.72
N ASP A 77 -15.35 -17.79 -8.94
CA ASP A 77 -15.73 -18.32 -7.63
C ASP A 77 -15.77 -17.19 -6.57
N GLU A 78 -16.39 -17.48 -5.43
CA GLU A 78 -16.51 -16.51 -4.33
C GLU A 78 -15.13 -16.01 -3.84
N ASP A 79 -14.10 -16.86 -3.85
CA ASP A 79 -12.71 -16.48 -3.56
C ASP A 79 -12.13 -15.51 -4.60
N GLY A 80 -12.43 -15.71 -5.89
CA GLY A 80 -11.99 -14.83 -6.97
C GLY A 80 -12.62 -13.44 -6.89
N LEU A 81 -13.94 -13.41 -6.64
CA LEU A 81 -14.70 -12.19 -6.36
C LEU A 81 -14.14 -11.44 -5.14
N GLN A 82 -13.86 -12.16 -4.05
CA GLN A 82 -13.31 -11.55 -2.84
C GLN A 82 -11.92 -10.96 -3.08
N LYS A 83 -11.05 -11.65 -3.81
CA LYS A 83 -9.73 -11.13 -4.19
C LYS A 83 -9.81 -9.91 -5.07
N PHE A 84 -10.74 -9.91 -6.03
CA PHE A 84 -11.00 -8.74 -6.86
C PHE A 84 -11.46 -7.53 -6.04
N ASN A 85 -12.45 -7.72 -5.16
CA ASN A 85 -12.95 -6.65 -4.28
C ASN A 85 -11.84 -6.13 -3.35
N ASN A 86 -11.08 -7.03 -2.71
CA ASN A 86 -9.95 -6.64 -1.88
C ASN A 86 -8.89 -5.84 -2.67
N ALA A 87 -8.62 -6.24 -3.92
CA ALA A 87 -7.68 -5.54 -4.77
C ALA A 87 -8.19 -4.15 -5.17
N MET A 88 -9.50 -4.00 -5.44
CA MET A 88 -10.12 -2.71 -5.74
C MET A 88 -10.16 -1.79 -4.52
N ASP A 89 -10.54 -2.29 -3.34
CA ASP A 89 -10.53 -1.52 -2.09
C ASP A 89 -9.11 -1.04 -1.73
N LEU A 90 -8.11 -1.91 -1.87
CA LEU A 90 -6.71 -1.54 -1.66
C LEU A 90 -6.24 -0.56 -2.73
N ALA A 91 -6.70 -0.69 -3.97
CA ALA A 91 -6.36 0.24 -5.02
C ALA A 91 -7.01 1.63 -4.80
N GLU A 92 -8.22 1.70 -4.25
CA GLU A 92 -8.92 2.96 -3.93
C GLU A 92 -8.14 3.76 -2.87
N LEU A 93 -7.69 3.07 -1.83
CA LEU A 93 -6.90 3.66 -0.75
C LEU A 93 -5.53 4.18 -1.22
N VAL A 94 -4.98 3.58 -2.28
CA VAL A 94 -3.57 3.72 -2.64
C VAL A 94 -3.35 4.48 -3.95
N PHE A 95 -4.35 4.50 -4.83
CA PHE A 95 -4.34 5.14 -6.13
C PHE A 95 -5.62 6.00 -6.33
N PRO A 96 -5.73 7.16 -5.67
CA PRO A 96 -6.94 7.99 -5.72
C PRO A 96 -7.34 8.43 -7.13
N SER A 97 -6.37 8.64 -8.03
CA SER A 97 -6.69 9.03 -9.42
C SER A 97 -7.00 7.84 -10.33
N ALA A 98 -7.06 6.62 -9.81
CA ALA A 98 -7.48 5.43 -10.54
C ALA A 98 -8.97 5.12 -10.32
N GLU A 99 -9.71 5.99 -9.62
CA GLU A 99 -11.13 5.82 -9.26
C GLU A 99 -12.01 5.47 -10.46
N GLU A 100 -11.82 6.16 -11.58
CA GLU A 100 -12.56 5.88 -12.82
C GLU A 100 -12.27 4.46 -13.36
N HIS A 101 -11.01 4.03 -13.34
CA HIS A 101 -10.61 2.71 -13.82
C HIS A 101 -11.12 1.61 -12.89
N MET A 102 -11.15 1.84 -11.58
CA MET A 102 -11.74 0.92 -10.61
C MET A 102 -13.24 0.76 -10.81
N ARG A 103 -13.96 1.89 -10.97
CA ARG A 103 -15.40 1.86 -11.25
C ARG A 103 -15.69 1.11 -12.55
N ASN A 104 -14.88 1.32 -13.58
CA ASN A 104 -15.00 0.59 -14.84
C ASN A 104 -14.71 -0.90 -14.65
N CYS A 105 -13.67 -1.28 -13.89
CA CYS A 105 -13.38 -2.68 -13.56
C CYS A 105 -14.56 -3.35 -12.87
N HIS A 106 -15.17 -2.72 -11.86
CA HIS A 106 -16.37 -3.26 -11.19
C HIS A 106 -17.54 -3.42 -12.17
N SER A 107 -17.79 -2.42 -13.01
CA SER A 107 -18.88 -2.46 -14.00
C SER A 107 -18.69 -3.59 -15.00
N HIS A 108 -17.48 -3.80 -15.51
CA HIS A 108 -17.19 -4.86 -16.47
C HIS A 108 -17.18 -6.25 -15.82
N ALA A 109 -16.70 -6.37 -14.57
CA ALA A 109 -16.75 -7.62 -13.81
C ALA A 109 -18.20 -8.06 -13.57
N PHE A 110 -19.06 -7.13 -13.14
CA PHE A 110 -20.50 -7.38 -12.98
C PHE A 110 -21.17 -7.80 -14.30
N ALA A 111 -20.89 -7.09 -15.39
CA ALA A 111 -21.45 -7.41 -16.70
C ALA A 111 -20.99 -8.80 -17.22
N TYR A 112 -19.76 -9.19 -16.92
CA TYR A 112 -19.25 -10.53 -17.24
C TYR A 112 -19.98 -11.62 -16.44
N GLU A 113 -20.16 -11.44 -15.12
CA GLU A 113 -20.88 -12.40 -14.28
C GLU A 113 -22.34 -12.57 -14.70
N GLU A 114 -23.03 -11.47 -14.97
CA GLU A 114 -24.40 -11.51 -15.48
C GLU A 114 -24.47 -12.31 -16.79
N SER A 115 -23.54 -12.06 -17.71
CA SER A 115 -23.45 -12.78 -18.98
C SER A 115 -23.16 -14.28 -18.79
N HIS A 116 -22.28 -14.63 -17.84
CA HIS A 116 -22.00 -16.01 -17.48
C HIS A 116 -23.24 -16.72 -16.93
N LEU A 117 -24.02 -16.07 -16.06
CA LEU A 117 -25.28 -16.61 -15.55
C LEU A 117 -26.30 -16.87 -16.67
N HIS A 118 -26.35 -16.01 -17.69
CA HIS A 118 -27.19 -16.24 -18.86
C HIS A 118 -26.78 -17.49 -19.66
N VAL A 119 -25.47 -17.73 -19.82
CA VAL A 119 -24.95 -18.97 -20.44
C VAL A 119 -25.36 -20.19 -19.65
N VAL A 120 -25.14 -20.18 -18.33
CA VAL A 120 -25.49 -21.30 -17.44
C VAL A 120 -26.99 -21.59 -17.48
N ARG A 121 -27.84 -20.55 -17.41
CA ARG A 121 -29.30 -20.71 -17.49
C ARG A 121 -29.76 -21.26 -18.84
N ALA A 122 -29.15 -20.85 -19.95
CA ALA A 122 -29.47 -21.38 -21.28
C ALA A 122 -29.04 -22.86 -21.41
N ALA A 123 -27.85 -23.20 -20.91
CA ALA A 123 -27.34 -24.57 -20.88
C ALA A 123 -28.22 -25.50 -20.04
N MET A 124 -28.65 -25.06 -18.85
CA MET A 124 -29.56 -25.81 -17.98
C MET A 124 -30.94 -26.06 -18.62
N ARG A 125 -31.36 -25.21 -19.56
CA ARG A 125 -32.62 -25.37 -20.33
C ARG A 125 -32.45 -26.22 -21.60
N GLY A 126 -31.24 -26.65 -21.93
CA GLY A 126 -30.93 -27.38 -23.16
C GLY A 126 -31.02 -26.53 -24.43
N ASP A 127 -31.08 -25.21 -24.32
CA ASP A 127 -31.22 -24.28 -25.44
C ASP A 127 -29.83 -23.94 -26.01
N THR A 128 -29.39 -24.74 -26.99
CA THR A 128 -28.04 -24.67 -27.56
C THR A 128 -27.79 -23.39 -28.35
N GLU A 129 -28.79 -22.90 -29.09
CA GLU A 129 -28.69 -21.68 -29.89
C GLU A 129 -28.55 -20.45 -28.98
N ARG A 130 -29.40 -20.36 -27.95
CA ARG A 130 -29.37 -19.27 -26.99
C ARG A 130 -28.14 -19.32 -26.09
N CYS A 131 -27.64 -20.53 -25.78
CA CYS A 131 -26.37 -20.72 -25.11
C CYS A 131 -25.19 -20.20 -25.96
N ALA A 132 -25.18 -20.49 -27.26
CA ALA A 132 -24.15 -19.98 -28.17
C ALA A 132 -24.17 -18.45 -28.28
N GLN A 133 -25.36 -17.84 -28.39
CA GLN A 133 -25.52 -16.37 -28.40
C GLN A 133 -25.06 -15.74 -27.08
N ALA A 134 -25.48 -16.29 -25.94
CA ALA A 134 -25.05 -15.81 -24.63
C ALA A 134 -23.54 -15.94 -24.44
N LYS A 135 -22.92 -17.00 -24.98
CA LYS A 135 -21.47 -17.21 -24.91
C LYS A 135 -20.69 -16.19 -25.73
N GLN A 136 -21.20 -15.77 -26.90
CA GLN A 136 -20.59 -14.70 -27.68
C GLN A 136 -20.61 -13.37 -26.92
N VAL A 137 -21.73 -13.04 -26.26
CA VAL A 137 -21.84 -11.83 -25.43
C VAL A 137 -20.89 -11.92 -24.24
N MET A 138 -20.83 -13.05 -23.54
CA MET A 138 -19.91 -13.28 -22.43
C MET A 138 -18.44 -13.12 -22.86
N ASP A 139 -18.05 -13.69 -24.01
CA ASP A 139 -16.70 -13.55 -24.56
C ASP A 139 -16.37 -12.09 -24.92
N ALA A 140 -17.34 -11.31 -25.41
CA ALA A 140 -17.16 -9.87 -25.64
C ALA A 140 -16.94 -9.10 -24.34
N ARG A 141 -17.76 -9.34 -23.31
CA ARG A 141 -17.61 -8.73 -21.98
C ARG A 141 -16.29 -9.09 -21.31
N ARG A 142 -15.82 -10.33 -21.50
CA ARG A 142 -14.50 -10.74 -21.02
C ARG A 142 -13.37 -9.91 -21.63
N ARG A 143 -13.43 -9.63 -22.93
CA ARG A 143 -12.40 -8.80 -23.60
C ARG A 143 -12.40 -7.37 -23.06
N GLU A 144 -13.58 -6.78 -22.86
CA GLU A 144 -13.70 -5.45 -22.25
C GLU A 144 -13.10 -5.44 -20.84
N LEU A 145 -13.44 -6.44 -20.02
CA LEU A 145 -12.89 -6.60 -18.68
C LEU A 145 -11.36 -6.76 -18.71
N ASP A 146 -10.81 -7.63 -19.57
CA ASP A 146 -9.36 -7.86 -19.66
C ASP A 146 -8.58 -6.59 -20.07
N VAL A 147 -9.15 -5.77 -20.96
CA VAL A 147 -8.57 -4.47 -21.33
C VAL A 147 -8.55 -3.54 -20.12
N THR A 148 -9.65 -3.39 -19.40
CA THR A 148 -9.72 -2.50 -18.23
C THR A 148 -8.83 -2.97 -17.08
N LEU A 149 -8.76 -4.28 -16.82
CA LEU A 149 -7.83 -4.87 -15.85
C LEU A 149 -6.37 -4.60 -16.23
N SER A 150 -6.03 -4.71 -17.51
CA SER A 150 -4.68 -4.44 -17.99
C SER A 150 -4.29 -2.97 -17.80
N GLN A 151 -5.19 -2.04 -18.12
CA GLN A 151 -4.99 -0.61 -17.90
C GLN A 151 -4.83 -0.29 -16.40
N MET A 152 -5.69 -0.87 -15.55
CA MET A 152 -5.60 -0.70 -14.10
C MET A 152 -4.27 -1.20 -13.55
N ARG A 153 -3.85 -2.39 -13.98
CA ARG A 153 -2.56 -2.98 -13.60
C ARG A 153 -1.38 -2.10 -14.00
N GLU A 154 -1.39 -1.55 -15.21
CA GLU A 154 -0.32 -0.66 -15.69
C GLU A 154 -0.23 0.62 -14.85
N ILE A 155 -1.37 1.21 -14.50
CA ILE A 155 -1.43 2.38 -13.60
C ILE A 155 -0.83 2.03 -12.23
N MET A 156 -1.21 0.89 -11.67
CA MET A 156 -0.73 0.44 -10.36
C MET A 156 0.77 0.17 -10.36
N ILE A 157 1.30 -0.48 -11.39
CA ILE A 157 2.75 -0.76 -11.53
C ILE A 157 3.54 0.53 -11.71
N THR A 158 3.09 1.41 -12.61
CA THR A 158 3.79 2.67 -12.91
C THR A 158 3.95 3.51 -11.65
N ARG A 159 2.92 3.50 -10.79
CA ARG A 159 2.87 4.28 -9.55
C ARG A 159 3.33 3.53 -8.30
N ALA A 160 3.78 2.28 -8.43
CA ALA A 160 4.34 1.51 -7.32
C ALA A 160 5.78 1.90 -6.97
N ARG A 161 6.36 2.94 -7.61
CA ARG A 161 7.73 3.38 -7.34
C ARG A 161 7.80 4.16 -6.02
N MET A 162 8.92 4.00 -5.32
CA MET A 162 9.21 4.69 -4.05
C MET A 162 9.12 6.21 -4.14
N ASP A 163 9.52 6.77 -5.28
CA ASP A 163 9.59 8.21 -5.52
C ASP A 163 8.21 8.86 -5.71
N ASP A 164 7.19 8.06 -6.06
CA ASP A 164 5.80 8.52 -6.22
C ASP A 164 5.03 8.53 -4.90
N VAL A 165 5.62 8.01 -3.82
CA VAL A 165 5.04 8.09 -2.47
C VAL A 165 5.45 9.44 -1.87
N SER A 166 4.63 10.46 -2.12
CA SER A 166 4.70 11.72 -1.37
C SER A 166 4.65 11.42 0.13
N PRO A 167 5.37 12.18 0.98
CA PRO A 167 5.28 12.02 2.43
C PRO A 167 3.82 12.09 2.83
N LEU A 168 3.31 10.99 3.41
CA LEU A 168 1.91 10.89 3.77
C LEU A 168 1.60 12.00 4.76
N PRO A 169 0.53 12.78 4.58
CA PRO A 169 0.13 13.73 5.60
C PRO A 169 -0.12 12.95 6.90
N PRO A 170 0.27 13.47 8.07
CA PRO A 170 0.22 12.78 9.35
C PRO A 170 -1.07 11.98 9.64
N PRO A 171 -2.29 12.46 9.30
CA PRO A 171 -3.51 11.65 9.51
C PRO A 171 -3.58 10.35 8.70
N LEU A 172 -2.99 10.28 7.51
CA LEU A 172 -2.96 9.09 6.67
C LEU A 172 -1.91 8.08 7.16
N ALA A 173 -0.73 8.57 7.60
CA ALA A 173 0.29 7.72 8.22
C ALA A 173 -0.23 7.02 9.48
N VAL A 174 -1.04 7.71 10.29
CA VAL A 174 -1.69 7.12 11.48
C VAL A 174 -2.77 6.10 11.12
N ARG A 175 -3.57 6.34 10.08
CA ARG A 175 -4.60 5.38 9.61
C ARG A 175 -3.96 4.11 9.05
N ILE A 176 -2.92 4.23 8.23
CA ILE A 176 -2.19 3.09 7.67
C ILE A 176 -1.41 2.38 8.79
N GLY A 177 -0.74 3.12 9.68
CA GLY A 177 -0.06 2.56 10.86
C GLY A 177 -1.02 1.75 11.75
N ARG A 178 -2.24 2.24 12.00
CA ARG A 178 -3.27 1.49 12.75
C ARG A 178 -3.74 0.23 12.02
N ALA A 179 -3.90 0.29 10.70
CA ALA A 179 -4.32 -0.84 9.89
C ALA A 179 -3.22 -1.91 9.73
N VAL A 180 -1.94 -1.51 9.80
CA VAL A 180 -0.81 -2.43 9.62
C VAL A 180 -0.28 -2.97 10.96
N TRP A 181 -0.33 -2.20 12.05
CA TRP A 181 0.37 -2.53 13.31
C TRP A 181 -0.56 -2.80 14.50
N GLY A 182 -1.88 -2.64 14.32
CA GLY A 182 -2.88 -2.97 15.34
C GLY A 182 -2.75 -2.19 16.65
N ARG A 183 -3.49 -1.07 16.79
CA ARG A 183 -3.73 -0.29 18.04
C ARG A 183 -2.56 -0.10 19.04
N ARG A 184 -1.29 -0.25 18.64
CA ARG A 184 -0.15 0.04 19.51
C ARG A 184 0.63 1.24 18.96
N PHE A 185 -0.03 2.38 18.99
CA PHE A 185 0.55 3.73 19.05
C PHE A 185 -0.41 4.61 19.85
#